data_AF-A0A167JMP0-F1
#
_entry.id   AF-A0A167JMP0-F1
#
_cell.length_a   1.000
_cell.length_b   1.000
_cell.length_c   1.000
_cell.angle_alpha   90.00
_cell.angle_beta   90.00
_cell.angle_gamma   90.00
#
_symmetry.space_group_name_H-M   'P 1'
#
loop_
_entity.id
_entity.type
_entity.pdbx_description
1 polymer ?
#
loop_
_entity_poly.entity_id
_entity_poly.type
_entity_poly.pdbx_seq_one_letter_code
_entity_poly.pdbx_strand_id
1 'polypeptide(L)'
;MSRITHTSPLRAIQHTVTSGNLYFRCASSIPIDIGFVFVVRQYGHEPLVFRQKDEPLYLSILSYLGQIELLLEKRELLGDAIYREAKDGLDLKIDRLESRINSIWEQLELLDKPTQKDYLQQVGMSHMYPKASNHLFAEDEEAQSGSSHYEQLGLLYQMYQMAKNIQDNLCLPDHTYIAYQLALLYQCVNQQDSLFDPYKVRIELEFEGIRVATKLPGLIQNIQSDWLYSLTRDLMEFITKVFGQQIATSNLVQTMSNMETFFLNTF
;
A
#
# COMPACT_ATOMS: atom_id res chain seq x y z
N MET A 1 7.89 45.88 -62.42
CA MET A 1 8.71 44.72 -61.99
C MET A 1 7.77 43.70 -61.38
N SER A 2 7.41 42.68 -62.15
CA SER A 2 6.42 41.66 -61.77
C SER A 2 7.16 40.39 -61.36
N ARG A 3 6.81 39.77 -60.23
CA ARG A 3 7.19 38.38 -59.93
C ARG A 3 5.96 37.55 -59.64
N ILE A 4 5.88 36.50 -60.46
CA ILE A 4 4.85 35.49 -60.59
C ILE A 4 5.14 34.37 -59.60
N THR A 5 4.09 33.87 -58.97
CA THR A 5 4.05 32.66 -58.15
C THR A 5 4.16 31.41 -59.02
N HIS A 6 5.00 30.44 -58.62
CA HIS A 6 4.93 29.07 -59.14
C HIS A 6 4.99 28.08 -57.99
N THR A 7 3.83 27.49 -57.70
CA THR A 7 3.64 26.24 -56.98
C THR A 7 3.85 25.08 -57.95
N SER A 8 4.62 24.06 -57.54
CA SER A 8 4.70 22.77 -58.22
C SER A 8 4.34 21.66 -57.23
N PRO A 9 3.48 20.69 -57.60
CA PRO A 9 3.05 19.61 -56.72
C PRO A 9 3.98 18.39 -56.85
N LEU A 10 4.41 17.83 -55.71
CA LEU A 10 5.12 16.55 -55.68
C LEU A 10 4.12 15.40 -55.71
N ARG A 11 4.19 14.61 -56.79
CA ARG A 11 3.48 13.35 -57.00
C ARG A 11 3.80 12.38 -55.86
N ALA A 12 2.76 11.94 -55.13
CA ALA A 12 2.83 10.72 -54.34
C ALA A 12 2.76 9.51 -55.28
N ILE A 13 3.78 8.67 -55.26
CA ILE A 13 3.77 7.35 -55.92
C ILE A 13 3.19 6.37 -54.89
N GLN A 14 1.97 5.87 -55.14
CA GLN A 14 1.37 4.78 -54.38
C GLN A 14 1.76 3.45 -55.02
N HIS A 15 2.48 2.61 -54.29
CA HIS A 15 2.58 1.19 -54.61
C HIS A 15 1.66 0.41 -53.67
N THR A 16 0.56 -0.12 -54.21
CA THR A 16 -0.29 -1.10 -53.56
C THR A 16 0.33 -2.48 -53.70
N VAL A 17 0.77 -3.07 -52.59
CA VAL A 17 1.18 -4.46 -52.53
C VAL A 17 -0.01 -5.28 -52.04
N THR A 18 -0.49 -6.19 -52.90
CA THR A 18 -1.58 -7.12 -52.62
C THR A 18 -1.08 -8.26 -51.73
N SER A 19 -1.82 -8.53 -50.65
CA SER A 19 -1.52 -9.51 -49.61
C SER A 19 -1.64 -10.96 -50.11
N GLY A 20 -0.67 -11.79 -49.69
CA GLY A 20 -0.76 -13.25 -49.77
C GLY A 20 -1.58 -13.82 -48.61
N ASN A 21 -2.53 -14.69 -48.92
CA ASN A 21 -3.43 -15.33 -47.96
C ASN A 21 -2.70 -16.37 -47.09
N LEU A 22 -2.77 -16.20 -45.77
CA LEU A 22 -2.52 -17.27 -44.80
C LEU A 22 -3.88 -17.81 -44.32
N TYR A 23 -4.24 -19.00 -44.79
CA TYR A 23 -5.44 -19.72 -44.37
C TYR A 23 -5.20 -20.36 -42.99
N PHE A 24 -5.94 -19.91 -41.98
CA PHE A 24 -6.27 -20.72 -40.81
C PHE A 24 -7.71 -21.24 -40.96
N ARG A 25 -7.86 -22.57 -40.93
CA ARG A 25 -9.15 -23.26 -41.12
C ARG A 25 -9.76 -23.65 -39.77
N CYS A 26 -10.97 -23.13 -39.55
CA CYS A 26 -12.10 -23.61 -38.73
C CYS A 26 -12.00 -23.51 -37.19
N ALA A 27 -13.03 -23.06 -36.44
CA ALA A 27 -14.42 -22.78 -36.79
C ALA A 27 -15.07 -21.73 -35.83
N SER A 28 -16.21 -21.23 -36.30
CA SER A 28 -17.16 -20.25 -35.74
C SER A 28 -16.90 -18.77 -36.05
N SER A 29 -17.60 -18.37 -37.09
CA SER A 29 -17.67 -17.12 -37.84
C SER A 29 -18.34 -15.95 -37.11
N ILE A 30 -17.62 -14.82 -37.03
CA ILE A 30 -18.14 -13.47 -37.31
C ILE A 30 -17.03 -12.75 -38.10
N PRO A 31 -17.24 -12.31 -39.35
CA PRO A 31 -16.24 -11.53 -40.05
C PRO A 31 -16.32 -10.08 -39.58
N ILE A 32 -15.31 -9.61 -38.86
CA ILE A 32 -15.09 -8.17 -38.66
C ILE A 32 -13.97 -7.77 -39.62
N ASP A 33 -14.34 -7.07 -40.69
CA ASP A 33 -13.41 -6.47 -41.63
C ASP A 33 -12.78 -5.24 -40.98
N ILE A 34 -11.64 -5.42 -40.33
CA ILE A 34 -10.83 -4.30 -39.83
C ILE A 34 -9.62 -4.16 -40.75
N GLY A 35 -9.77 -3.36 -41.79
CA GLY A 35 -8.67 -2.91 -42.64
C GLY A 35 -7.68 -2.07 -41.84
N PHE A 36 -6.72 -2.70 -41.19
CA PHE A 36 -5.56 -2.00 -40.63
C PHE A 36 -4.56 -1.70 -41.74
N VAL A 37 -4.56 -0.45 -42.21
CA VAL A 37 -3.49 0.08 -43.06
C VAL A 37 -2.29 0.40 -42.17
N PHE A 38 -1.30 -0.50 -42.12
CA PHE A 38 -0.02 -0.19 -41.50
C PHE A 38 0.82 0.67 -42.44
N VAL A 39 0.88 1.97 -42.17
CA VAL A 39 1.85 2.87 -42.81
C VAL A 39 3.17 2.76 -42.06
N VAL A 40 4.07 1.89 -42.54
CA VAL A 40 5.45 1.84 -42.06
C VAL A 40 6.22 3.00 -42.66
N ARG A 41 6.56 4.01 -41.86
CA ARG A 41 7.45 5.10 -42.28
C ARG A 41 8.90 4.65 -42.14
N GLN A 42 9.55 4.41 -43.27
CA GLN A 42 10.95 4.02 -43.34
C GLN A 42 11.83 5.29 -43.34
N TYR A 43 12.51 5.57 -42.24
CA TYR A 43 13.45 6.69 -42.12
C TYR A 43 14.83 6.23 -42.62
N GLY A 44 15.09 6.42 -43.91
CA GLY A 44 16.30 5.91 -44.56
C GLY A 44 17.59 6.62 -44.17
N HIS A 45 17.57 7.92 -43.85
CA HIS A 45 18.81 8.72 -43.80
C HIS A 45 18.84 9.87 -42.78
N GLU A 46 17.99 9.89 -41.77
CA GLU A 46 18.17 10.82 -40.63
C GLU A 46 18.89 10.09 -39.50
N PRO A 47 19.95 10.67 -38.90
CA PRO A 47 20.52 10.10 -37.68
C PRO A 47 19.38 10.02 -36.65
N LEU A 48 19.25 8.86 -36.00
CA LEU A 48 18.36 8.64 -34.86
C LEU A 48 18.83 9.50 -33.69
N VAL A 49 18.68 10.81 -33.81
CA VAL A 49 18.72 11.72 -32.67
C VAL A 49 17.42 11.40 -31.94
N PHE A 50 17.51 10.50 -30.96
CA PHE A 50 16.52 10.42 -29.90
C PHE A 50 16.41 11.83 -29.34
N ARG A 51 15.42 12.59 -29.82
CA ARG A 51 15.03 13.84 -29.18
C ARG A 51 14.89 13.49 -27.71
N GLN A 52 15.65 14.17 -26.84
CA GLN A 52 15.34 14.26 -25.43
C GLN A 52 13.90 14.75 -25.37
N LYS A 53 12.95 13.83 -25.33
CA LYS A 53 11.58 14.13 -24.94
C LYS A 53 11.72 14.55 -23.51
N ASP A 54 11.29 15.77 -23.21
CA ASP A 54 11.18 16.29 -21.85
C ASP A 54 10.67 15.15 -20.97
N GLU A 55 11.52 14.71 -20.05
CA GLU A 55 11.16 13.62 -19.14
C GLU A 55 9.90 14.09 -18.42
N PRO A 56 8.79 13.35 -18.53
CA PRO A 56 7.53 13.86 -18.03
C PRO A 56 7.69 14.08 -16.53
N LEU A 57 7.36 15.29 -16.07
CA LEU A 57 7.64 15.79 -14.72
C LEU A 57 7.22 14.82 -13.60
N TYR A 58 6.19 14.00 -13.84
CA TYR A 58 5.76 12.94 -12.92
C TYR A 58 6.80 11.83 -12.69
N LEU A 59 7.59 11.43 -13.70
CA LEU A 59 8.65 10.43 -13.54
C LEU A 59 9.77 10.96 -12.63
N SER A 60 10.05 12.26 -12.73
CA SER A 60 11.00 12.94 -11.84
C SER A 60 10.49 12.92 -10.40
N ILE A 61 9.21 13.25 -10.17
CA ILE A 61 8.58 13.15 -8.84
C ILE A 61 8.66 11.72 -8.31
N LEU A 62 8.31 10.72 -9.11
CA LEU A 62 8.38 9.31 -8.76
C LEU A 62 9.81 8.90 -8.32
N SER A 63 10.81 9.30 -9.10
CA SER A 63 12.23 9.02 -8.83
C SER A 63 12.71 9.66 -7.54
N TYR A 64 12.29 10.90 -7.26
CA TYR A 64 12.65 11.59 -6.02
C TYR A 64 11.93 11.02 -4.81
N LEU A 65 10.64 10.67 -4.92
CA LEU A 65 9.89 9.99 -3.86
C LEU A 65 10.55 8.65 -3.49
N GLY A 66 10.93 7.83 -4.47
CA GLY A 66 11.63 6.58 -4.22
C GLY A 66 12.98 6.77 -3.52
N GLN A 67 13.70 7.85 -3.82
CA GLN A 67 14.95 8.18 -3.12
C GLN A 67 14.70 8.64 -1.68
N ILE A 68 13.68 9.47 -1.44
CA ILE A 68 13.29 9.90 -0.09
C ILE A 68 12.89 8.68 0.76
N GLU A 69 12.07 7.78 0.21
CA GLU A 69 11.64 6.54 0.89
C GLU A 69 12.85 5.74 1.40
N LEU A 70 13.86 5.52 0.54
CA LEU A 70 15.09 4.79 0.88
C LEU A 70 15.95 5.53 1.92
N LEU A 71 16.00 6.87 1.87
CA LEU A 71 16.74 7.66 2.84
C LEU A 71 16.06 7.64 4.22
N LEU A 72 14.73 7.68 4.26
CA LEU A 72 13.93 7.54 5.48
C LEU A 72 14.07 6.12 6.08
N GLU A 73 14.04 5.08 5.25
CA GLU A 73 14.31 3.70 5.69
C GLU A 73 15.72 3.58 6.30
N LYS A 74 16.72 4.14 5.62
CA LYS A 74 18.10 4.15 6.12
C LYS A 74 18.23 4.94 7.42
N ARG A 75 17.45 6.01 7.58
CA ARG A 75 17.39 6.84 8.79
C ARG A 75 16.87 6.03 9.98
N GLU A 76 15.84 5.20 9.79
CA GLU A 76 15.27 4.33 10.82
C GLU A 76 16.20 3.16 11.21
N LEU A 77 16.92 2.58 10.25
CA LEU A 77 17.81 1.44 10.48
C LEU A 77 19.13 1.81 11.19
N LEU A 78 19.53 3.08 11.16
CA LEU A 78 20.73 3.55 11.85
C LEU A 78 20.42 3.75 13.34
N GLY A 79 20.94 2.87 14.20
CA GLY A 79 20.78 2.99 15.66
C GLY A 79 21.39 4.28 16.25
N ASP A 80 20.92 4.66 17.44
CA ASP A 80 21.08 5.98 18.10
C ASP A 80 22.50 6.58 18.12
N ALA A 81 23.54 5.74 18.17
CA ALA A 81 24.92 6.20 18.28
C ALA A 81 25.53 6.60 16.93
N ILE A 82 25.22 5.87 15.85
CA ILE A 82 25.70 6.16 14.47
C ILE A 82 24.79 7.21 13.81
N TYR A 83 23.52 7.21 14.20
CA TYR A 83 22.51 8.15 13.75
C TYR A 83 22.97 9.60 13.91
N ARG A 84 23.46 10.01 15.07
CA ARG A 84 23.80 11.43 15.33
C ARG A 84 24.84 12.03 14.39
N GLU A 85 25.80 11.25 13.91
CA GLU A 85 26.85 11.74 13.00
C GLU A 85 26.41 11.67 11.52
N ALA A 86 25.61 10.67 11.15
CA ALA A 86 25.10 10.48 9.79
C ALA A 86 23.80 11.23 9.49
N LYS A 87 23.06 11.65 10.52
CA LYS A 87 21.74 12.29 10.44
C LYS A 87 21.79 13.57 9.63
N ASP A 88 22.69 14.49 9.98
CA ASP A 88 22.79 15.79 9.30
C ASP A 88 23.05 15.62 7.80
N GLY A 89 23.84 14.62 7.41
CA GLY A 89 24.09 14.30 5.99
C GLY A 89 22.93 13.62 5.27
N LEU A 90 22.05 12.92 5.98
CA LEU A 90 20.83 12.31 5.44
C LEU A 90 19.73 13.36 5.30
N ASP A 91 19.49 14.15 6.33
CA ASP A 91 18.48 15.22 6.34
C ASP A 91 18.79 16.24 5.23
N LEU A 92 20.06 16.68 5.08
CA LEU A 92 20.47 17.55 3.96
C LEU A 92 20.20 16.95 2.56
N LYS A 93 20.19 15.63 2.41
CA LYS A 93 19.87 14.98 1.13
C LYS A 93 18.36 14.94 0.91
N ILE A 94 17.60 14.70 1.97
CA ILE A 94 16.14 14.72 1.93
C ILE A 94 15.68 16.14 1.57
N ASP A 95 16.14 17.18 2.27
CA ASP A 95 15.80 18.59 2.00
C ASP A 95 16.07 18.99 0.54
N ARG A 96 17.18 18.51 -0.03
CA ARG A 96 17.52 18.78 -1.44
C ARG A 96 16.57 18.10 -2.41
N LEU A 97 16.10 16.89 -2.10
CA LEU A 97 15.14 16.17 -2.92
C LEU A 97 13.75 16.81 -2.81
N GLU A 98 13.35 17.21 -1.60
CA GLU A 98 12.11 17.96 -1.38
C GLU A 98 12.10 19.28 -2.14
N SER A 99 13.19 20.03 -2.10
CA SER A 99 13.34 21.27 -2.87
C SER A 99 13.16 21.06 -4.37
N ARG A 100 13.63 19.91 -4.91
CA ARG A 100 13.43 19.55 -6.32
C ARG A 100 11.99 19.17 -6.62
N ILE A 101 11.35 18.43 -5.73
CA ILE A 101 9.92 18.09 -5.83
C ILE A 101 9.09 19.38 -5.81
N ASN A 102 9.37 20.31 -4.91
CA ASN A 102 8.70 21.61 -4.83
C ASN A 102 8.87 22.45 -6.10
N SER A 103 10.06 22.46 -6.70
CA SER A 103 10.26 23.13 -7.99
C SER A 103 9.44 22.49 -9.12
N ILE A 104 9.20 21.18 -9.08
CA ILE A 104 8.32 20.52 -10.04
C ILE A 104 6.85 20.87 -9.76
N TRP A 105 6.44 20.95 -8.49
CA TRP A 105 5.10 21.39 -8.13
C TRP A 105 4.80 22.81 -8.62
N GLU A 106 5.76 23.72 -8.47
CA GLU A 106 5.67 25.07 -9.02
C GLU A 106 5.51 25.07 -10.54
N GLN A 107 6.24 24.21 -11.26
CA GLN A 107 6.12 24.06 -12.72
C GLN A 107 4.77 23.47 -13.16
N LEU A 108 4.17 22.64 -12.32
CA LEU A 108 2.83 22.07 -12.54
C LEU A 108 1.71 22.99 -12.06
N GLU A 109 2.04 24.18 -11.55
CA GLU A 109 1.10 25.15 -10.95
C GLU A 109 0.30 24.58 -9.77
N LEU A 110 0.84 23.54 -9.12
CA LEU A 110 0.28 22.88 -7.93
C LEU A 110 0.91 23.47 -6.67
N LEU A 111 0.41 24.62 -6.21
CA LEU A 111 1.02 25.37 -5.12
C LEU A 111 0.56 24.91 -3.73
N ASP A 112 -0.60 24.28 -3.64
CA ASP A 112 -1.21 23.89 -2.39
C ASP A 112 -0.92 22.41 -2.06
N LYS A 113 -0.50 22.18 -0.82
CA LYS A 113 -0.24 20.84 -0.29
C LYS A 113 -1.41 19.84 -0.45
N PRO A 114 -2.69 20.21 -0.25
CA PRO A 114 -3.78 19.25 -0.44
C PRO A 114 -3.91 18.80 -1.90
N THR A 115 -3.83 19.71 -2.89
CA THR A 115 -3.89 19.29 -4.30
C THR A 115 -2.66 18.48 -4.72
N GLN A 116 -1.47 18.79 -4.19
CA GLN A 116 -0.27 17.95 -4.41
C GLN A 116 -0.47 16.52 -3.88
N LYS A 117 -1.07 16.38 -2.69
CA LYS A 117 -1.37 15.09 -2.06
C LYS A 117 -2.42 14.31 -2.87
N ASP A 118 -3.50 14.97 -3.28
CA ASP A 118 -4.56 14.36 -4.10
C ASP A 118 -4.01 13.89 -5.45
N TYR A 119 -3.14 14.68 -6.08
CA TYR A 119 -2.46 14.28 -7.30
C TYR A 119 -1.63 13.01 -7.10
N LEU A 120 -0.84 12.92 -6.02
CA LEU A 120 -0.06 11.72 -5.73
C LEU A 120 -0.91 10.49 -5.41
N GLN A 121 -2.09 10.68 -4.82
CA GLN A 121 -3.05 9.61 -4.58
C GLN A 121 -3.68 9.13 -5.90
N GLN A 122 -4.11 10.04 -6.76
CA GLN A 122 -4.68 9.71 -8.07
C GLN A 122 -3.71 8.94 -8.96
N VAL A 123 -2.42 9.29 -8.92
CA VAL A 123 -1.36 8.60 -9.67
C VAL A 123 -0.87 7.32 -8.95
N GLY A 124 -1.33 7.05 -7.73
CA GLY A 124 -0.97 5.88 -6.94
C GLY A 124 0.42 5.93 -6.30
N MET A 125 1.12 7.06 -6.40
CA MET A 125 2.47 7.23 -5.83
C MET A 125 2.46 7.23 -4.30
N SER A 126 1.40 7.75 -3.69
CA SER A 126 1.24 7.74 -2.23
C SER A 126 1.19 6.32 -1.65
N HIS A 127 0.66 5.35 -2.40
CA HIS A 127 0.64 3.95 -2.00
C HIS A 127 2.00 3.24 -2.22
N MET A 128 2.74 3.63 -3.26
CA MET A 128 4.05 3.05 -3.56
C MET A 128 5.16 3.54 -2.62
N TYR A 129 5.08 4.80 -2.17
CA TYR A 129 6.08 5.46 -1.32
C TYR A 129 5.41 6.11 -0.10
N PRO A 130 4.87 5.30 0.84
CA PRO A 130 4.08 5.80 1.94
C PRO A 130 4.91 6.64 2.93
N LYS A 131 6.19 6.32 3.18
CA LYS A 131 7.02 7.09 4.11
C LYS A 131 7.37 8.46 3.53
N ALA A 132 7.75 8.52 2.26
CA ALA A 132 8.03 9.76 1.55
C ALA A 132 6.78 10.64 1.44
N SER A 133 5.63 10.05 1.13
CA SER A 133 4.34 10.76 1.11
C SER A 133 4.00 11.34 2.48
N ASN A 134 4.11 10.54 3.54
CA ASN A 134 3.83 11.02 4.90
C ASN A 134 4.83 12.09 5.33
N HIS A 135 6.09 12.00 4.91
CA HIS A 135 7.11 12.99 5.23
C HIS A 135 6.83 14.36 4.59
N LEU A 136 6.49 14.38 3.30
CA LEU A 136 6.22 15.63 2.55
C LEU A 136 4.94 16.35 3.00
N PHE A 137 3.93 15.58 3.42
CA PHE A 137 2.60 16.09 3.77
C PHE A 137 2.23 15.90 5.23
N ALA A 138 3.19 15.55 6.10
CA ALA A 138 2.99 15.69 7.52
C ALA A 138 2.72 17.18 7.79
N GLU A 139 1.49 17.49 8.18
CA GLU A 139 1.23 18.73 8.91
C GLU A 139 2.05 18.65 10.21
N ASP A 140 2.49 19.78 10.76
CA ASP A 140 3.37 19.87 11.94
C ASP A 140 2.77 19.25 13.24
N GLU A 141 1.72 18.44 13.13
CA GLU A 141 1.30 17.48 14.13
C GLU A 141 2.20 16.23 14.06
N GLU A 142 3.31 16.32 14.78
CA GLU A 142 4.11 15.19 15.30
C GLU A 142 3.88 13.85 14.61
N ALA A 143 4.55 13.63 13.47
CA ALA A 143 5.00 12.33 12.96
C ALA A 143 4.29 11.08 13.56
N GLN A 144 2.97 10.97 13.40
CA GLN A 144 2.28 9.72 13.67
C GLN A 144 2.53 8.83 12.46
N SER A 145 3.67 8.13 12.54
CA SER A 145 4.09 7.08 11.64
C SER A 145 2.89 6.25 11.21
N GLY A 146 2.60 6.25 9.90
CA GLY A 146 1.69 5.28 9.29
C GLY A 146 2.10 3.82 9.55
N SER A 147 3.29 3.55 10.13
CA SER A 147 3.65 2.21 10.64
C SER A 147 2.80 1.79 11.84
N SER A 148 2.37 2.72 12.71
CA SER A 148 1.64 2.38 13.94
C SER A 148 0.30 1.71 13.67
N HIS A 149 -0.44 2.17 12.64
CA HIS A 149 -1.74 1.57 12.30
C HIS A 149 -1.60 0.14 11.75
N TYR A 150 -0.63 -0.12 10.86
CA TYR A 150 -0.39 -1.47 10.34
C TYR A 150 0.22 -2.40 11.38
N GLU A 151 1.05 -1.88 12.29
CA GLU A 151 1.56 -2.62 13.45
C GLU A 151 0.41 -3.03 14.38
N GLN A 152 -0.50 -2.11 14.72
CA GLN A 152 -1.70 -2.42 15.51
C GLN A 152 -2.59 -3.46 14.80
N LEU A 153 -2.81 -3.31 13.49
CA LEU A 153 -3.58 -4.26 12.69
C LEU A 153 -2.93 -5.65 12.66
N GLY A 154 -1.59 -5.69 12.55
CA GLY A 154 -0.80 -6.90 12.57
C GLY A 154 -0.93 -7.65 13.90
N LEU A 155 -0.88 -6.92 15.03
CA LEU A 155 -1.06 -7.50 16.35
C LEU A 155 -2.48 -8.05 16.56
N LEU A 156 -3.52 -7.33 16.12
CA LEU A 156 -4.90 -7.79 16.17
C LEU A 156 -5.10 -9.06 15.33
N TYR A 157 -4.50 -9.12 14.14
CA TYR A 157 -4.53 -10.30 13.29
C TYR A 157 -3.80 -11.49 13.94
N GLN A 158 -2.64 -11.26 14.55
CA GLN A 158 -1.91 -12.29 15.28
C GLN A 158 -2.74 -12.84 16.45
N MET A 159 -3.41 -11.98 17.21
CA MET A 159 -4.32 -12.38 18.29
C MET A 159 -5.47 -13.25 17.77
N TYR A 160 -6.10 -12.84 16.66
CA TYR A 160 -7.17 -13.60 16.02
C TYR A 160 -6.70 -15.00 15.63
N GLN A 161 -5.53 -15.10 14.98
CA GLN A 161 -4.99 -16.39 14.56
C GLN A 161 -4.62 -17.28 15.75
N MET A 162 -4.07 -16.71 16.82
CA MET A 162 -3.79 -17.46 18.05
C MET A 162 -5.06 -18.00 18.70
N ALA A 163 -6.12 -17.19 18.78
CA ALA A 163 -7.41 -17.62 19.32
C ALA A 163 -8.02 -18.75 18.47
N LYS A 164 -7.98 -18.62 17.15
CA LYS A 164 -8.44 -19.65 16.21
C LYS A 164 -7.64 -20.94 16.34
N ASN A 165 -6.31 -20.86 16.39
CA ASN A 165 -5.44 -22.03 16.54
C ASN A 165 -5.76 -22.81 17.82
N ILE A 166 -6.04 -22.11 18.93
CA ILE A 166 -6.47 -22.77 20.18
C ILE A 166 -7.78 -23.54 19.95
N GLN A 167 -8.78 -22.94 19.29
CA GLN A 167 -10.03 -23.65 18.98
C GLN A 167 -9.83 -24.88 18.12
N ASP A 168 -9.03 -24.76 17.05
CA ASP A 168 -8.75 -25.88 16.15
C ASP A 168 -8.03 -27.02 16.89
N ASN A 169 -7.13 -26.69 17.81
CA ASN A 169 -6.39 -27.67 18.61
C ASN A 169 -7.22 -28.32 19.73
N LEU A 170 -8.32 -27.71 20.17
CA LEU A 170 -9.25 -28.35 21.13
C LEU A 170 -9.88 -29.62 20.54
N CYS A 171 -10.05 -29.69 19.22
CA CYS A 171 -10.58 -30.86 18.52
C CYS A 171 -9.58 -32.03 18.45
N LEU A 172 -8.30 -31.80 18.75
CA LEU A 172 -7.26 -32.83 18.70
C LEU A 172 -7.26 -33.67 19.99
N PRO A 173 -6.79 -34.93 19.95
CA PRO A 173 -6.69 -35.76 21.15
C PRO A 173 -5.53 -35.36 22.08
N ASP A 174 -4.53 -34.64 21.54
CA ASP A 174 -3.37 -34.18 22.29
C ASP A 174 -3.44 -32.67 22.53
N HIS A 175 -3.49 -32.28 23.81
CA HIS A 175 -3.62 -30.90 24.25
C HIS A 175 -2.35 -30.37 24.94
N THR A 176 -1.23 -31.10 24.85
CA THR A 176 0.02 -30.76 25.55
C THR A 176 0.50 -29.33 25.31
N TYR A 177 0.18 -28.77 24.13
CA TYR A 177 0.59 -27.42 23.72
C TYR A 177 -0.41 -26.30 24.03
N ILE A 178 -1.60 -26.60 24.54
CA ILE A 178 -2.65 -25.58 24.72
C ILE A 178 -2.25 -24.53 25.76
N ALA A 179 -1.62 -24.91 26.88
CA ALA A 179 -1.15 -23.93 27.86
C ALA A 179 -0.08 -22.99 27.28
N TYR A 180 0.77 -23.50 26.39
CA TYR A 180 1.77 -22.67 25.69
C TYR A 180 1.10 -21.71 24.71
N GLN A 181 0.13 -22.18 23.92
CA GLN A 181 -0.64 -21.33 23.00
C GLN A 181 -1.43 -20.24 23.76
N LEU A 182 -2.00 -20.58 24.92
CA LEU A 182 -2.69 -19.63 25.79
C LEU A 182 -1.73 -18.56 26.35
N ALA A 183 -0.50 -18.95 26.72
CA ALA A 183 0.52 -17.99 27.15
C ALA A 183 0.92 -17.03 26.01
N LEU A 184 1.07 -17.54 24.79
CA LEU A 184 1.32 -16.70 23.61
C LEU A 184 0.15 -15.76 23.32
N LEU A 185 -1.08 -16.25 23.43
CA LEU A 185 -2.28 -15.42 23.30
C LEU A 185 -2.27 -14.29 24.34
N TYR A 186 -2.00 -14.63 25.61
CA TYR A 186 -1.88 -13.64 26.68
C TYR A 186 -0.82 -12.58 26.38
N GLN A 187 0.34 -12.96 25.88
CA GLN A 187 1.38 -12.01 25.48
C GLN A 187 0.88 -11.04 24.41
N CYS A 188 0.16 -11.55 23.40
CA CYS A 188 -0.41 -10.71 22.34
C CYS A 188 -1.46 -9.74 22.91
N VAL A 189 -2.35 -10.24 23.78
CA VAL A 189 -3.37 -9.43 24.48
C VAL A 189 -2.69 -8.36 25.34
N ASN A 190 -1.60 -8.68 26.03
CA ASN A 190 -0.88 -7.76 26.90
C ASN A 190 -0.16 -6.62 26.15
N GLN A 191 0.15 -6.84 24.88
CA GLN A 191 0.71 -5.81 24.00
C GLN A 191 -0.34 -4.83 23.47
N GLN A 192 -1.63 -5.10 23.68
CA GLN A 192 -2.70 -4.20 23.28
C GLN A 192 -3.07 -3.21 24.38
N ASP A 193 -3.74 -2.15 23.94
CA ASP A 193 -4.36 -1.14 24.79
C ASP A 193 -5.34 -1.73 25.81
N SER A 194 -5.75 -0.89 26.77
CA SER A 194 -6.64 -1.24 27.89
C SER A 194 -8.00 -1.82 27.48
N LEU A 195 -8.39 -1.68 26.21
CA LEU A 195 -9.58 -2.32 25.62
C LEU A 195 -9.59 -3.85 25.82
N PHE A 196 -8.42 -4.47 25.94
CA PHE A 196 -8.27 -5.93 26.08
C PHE A 196 -8.07 -6.40 27.52
N ASP A 197 -8.03 -5.50 28.50
CA ASP A 197 -7.82 -5.84 29.91
C ASP A 197 -8.81 -6.88 30.47
N PRO A 198 -10.11 -6.89 30.10
CA PRO A 198 -11.03 -7.93 30.54
C PRO A 198 -10.58 -9.34 30.16
N TYR A 199 -9.92 -9.50 29.01
CA TYR A 199 -9.41 -10.79 28.55
C TYR A 199 -8.10 -11.17 29.26
N LYS A 200 -7.25 -10.19 29.60
CA LYS A 200 -6.03 -10.42 30.41
C LYS A 200 -6.41 -11.04 31.75
N VAL A 201 -7.34 -10.41 32.47
CA VAL A 201 -7.81 -10.88 33.77
C VAL A 201 -8.45 -12.28 33.67
N ARG A 202 -9.29 -12.52 32.65
CA ARG A 202 -9.88 -13.85 32.42
C ARG A 202 -8.81 -14.92 32.22
N ILE A 203 -7.78 -14.65 31.43
CA ILE A 203 -6.71 -15.62 31.18
C ILE A 203 -5.92 -15.88 32.46
N GLU A 204 -5.52 -14.84 33.20
CA GLU A 204 -4.75 -14.98 34.44
C GLU A 204 -5.44 -15.84 35.49
N LEU A 205 -6.77 -15.71 35.63
CA LEU A 205 -7.55 -16.47 36.60
C LEU A 205 -7.56 -17.98 36.31
N GLU A 206 -7.60 -18.37 35.04
CA GLU A 206 -7.78 -19.78 34.62
C GLU A 206 -6.48 -20.44 34.14
N PHE A 207 -5.44 -19.65 33.90
CA PHE A 207 -4.18 -20.12 33.30
C PHE A 207 -3.57 -21.28 34.08
N GLU A 208 -3.51 -21.19 35.41
CA GLU A 208 -2.93 -22.25 36.23
C GLU A 208 -3.73 -23.56 36.15
N GLY A 209 -5.06 -23.46 36.06
CA GLY A 209 -5.95 -24.62 35.87
C GLY A 209 -5.69 -25.31 34.53
N ILE A 210 -5.58 -24.55 33.44
CA ILE A 210 -5.24 -25.07 32.10
C ILE A 210 -3.82 -25.65 32.07
N ARG A 211 -2.86 -24.99 32.71
CA ARG A 211 -1.46 -25.44 32.78
C ARG A 211 -1.34 -26.77 33.50
N VAL A 212 -2.10 -27.00 34.57
CA VAL A 212 -2.10 -28.28 35.28
C VAL A 212 -2.78 -29.37 34.44
N ALA A 213 -3.91 -29.06 33.80
CA ALA A 213 -4.67 -30.03 33.00
C ALA A 213 -3.91 -30.51 31.75
N THR A 214 -3.10 -29.63 31.15
CA THR A 214 -2.33 -29.93 29.93
C THR A 214 -1.03 -30.70 30.18
N LYS A 215 -0.61 -30.90 31.44
CA LYS A 215 0.57 -31.73 31.77
C LYS A 215 0.34 -33.23 31.56
N LEU A 216 -0.92 -33.66 31.57
CA LEU A 216 -1.30 -35.05 31.34
C LEU A 216 -2.02 -35.12 29.98
N PRO A 217 -1.53 -35.92 29.02
CA PRO A 217 -2.14 -36.00 27.70
C PRO A 217 -3.59 -36.51 27.80
N GLY A 218 -4.51 -35.81 27.12
CA GLY A 218 -5.93 -36.17 27.02
C GLY A 218 -6.80 -35.80 28.22
N LEU A 219 -6.33 -34.94 29.14
CA LEU A 219 -7.02 -34.65 30.40
C LEU A 219 -7.67 -33.25 30.50
N ILE A 220 -7.75 -32.48 29.41
CA ILE A 220 -8.57 -31.26 29.43
C ILE A 220 -10.01 -31.67 29.70
N GLN A 221 -10.54 -31.22 30.84
CA GLN A 221 -11.92 -31.50 31.20
C GLN A 221 -12.87 -30.72 30.28
N ASN A 222 -14.08 -31.25 30.05
CA ASN A 222 -15.09 -30.57 29.23
C ASN A 222 -15.30 -29.10 29.65
N ILE A 223 -15.28 -28.83 30.95
CA ILE A 223 -15.42 -27.47 31.51
C ILE A 223 -14.30 -26.52 31.03
N GLN A 224 -13.07 -27.00 30.99
CA GLN A 224 -11.90 -26.22 30.56
C GLN A 224 -11.89 -26.01 29.05
N SER A 225 -12.33 -27.02 28.29
CA SER A 225 -12.53 -26.92 26.85
C SER A 225 -13.61 -25.90 26.51
N ASP A 226 -14.75 -25.96 27.18
CA ASP A 226 -15.88 -25.03 27.01
C ASP A 226 -15.45 -23.59 27.34
N TRP A 227 -14.66 -23.42 28.41
CA TRP A 227 -14.12 -22.13 28.77
C TRP A 227 -13.15 -21.59 27.72
N LEU A 228 -12.20 -22.40 27.24
CA LEU A 228 -11.25 -22.00 26.18
C LEU A 228 -11.99 -21.64 24.89
N TYR A 229 -13.00 -22.42 24.51
CA TYR A 229 -13.83 -22.14 23.34
C TYR A 229 -14.59 -20.83 23.48
N SER A 230 -15.18 -20.58 24.66
CA SER A 230 -15.87 -19.33 24.98
C SER A 230 -14.93 -18.13 24.93
N LEU A 231 -13.77 -18.19 25.61
CA LEU A 231 -12.76 -17.13 25.61
C LEU A 231 -12.32 -16.77 24.19
N THR A 232 -11.93 -17.77 23.40
CA THR A 232 -11.41 -17.58 22.05
C THR A 232 -12.47 -17.06 21.09
N ARG A 233 -13.72 -17.52 21.21
CA ARG A 233 -14.84 -17.00 20.42
C ARG A 233 -15.13 -15.54 20.75
N ASP A 234 -15.28 -15.21 22.03
CA ASP A 234 -15.57 -13.85 22.49
C ASP A 234 -14.46 -12.89 22.00
N LEU A 235 -13.21 -13.31 22.12
CA LEU A 235 -12.06 -12.52 21.67
C LEU A 235 -12.06 -12.31 20.15
N MET A 236 -12.34 -13.35 19.36
CA MET A 236 -12.42 -13.23 17.90
C MET A 236 -13.60 -12.34 17.45
N GLU A 237 -14.75 -12.45 18.10
CA GLU A 237 -15.91 -11.58 17.82
C GLU A 237 -15.60 -10.12 18.13
N PHE A 238 -14.96 -9.87 19.28
CA PHE A 238 -14.52 -8.54 19.66
C PHE A 238 -13.51 -7.97 18.67
N ILE A 239 -12.47 -8.75 18.32
CA ILE A 239 -11.48 -8.35 17.33
C ILE A 239 -12.16 -8.03 16.00
N THR A 240 -13.06 -8.89 15.50
CA THR A 240 -13.79 -8.66 14.24
C THR A 240 -14.61 -7.36 14.27
N LYS A 241 -15.23 -7.05 15.41
CA LYS A 241 -15.97 -5.79 15.61
C LYS A 241 -15.03 -4.58 15.57
N VAL A 242 -13.88 -4.66 16.24
CA VAL A 242 -12.85 -3.60 16.23
C VAL A 242 -12.28 -3.40 14.82
N PHE A 243 -11.94 -4.48 14.11
CA PHE A 243 -11.54 -4.43 12.69
C PHE A 243 -12.60 -3.77 11.82
N GLY A 244 -13.87 -4.15 11.98
CA GLY A 244 -14.98 -3.56 11.25
C GLY A 244 -15.14 -2.06 11.50
N GLN A 245 -14.91 -1.62 12.75
CA GLN A 245 -14.92 -0.20 13.10
C GLN A 245 -13.72 0.55 12.52
N GLN A 246 -12.50 -0.02 12.56
CA GLN A 246 -11.31 0.62 11.99
C GLN A 246 -11.38 0.74 10.45
N ILE A 247 -11.97 -0.24 9.77
CA ILE A 247 -12.23 -0.17 8.32
C ILE A 247 -13.32 0.87 8.03
N ALA A 248 -14.35 0.98 8.88
CA ALA A 248 -15.41 1.97 8.72
C ALA A 248 -14.90 3.40 8.98
N THR A 249 -14.04 3.63 9.97
CA THR A 249 -13.46 4.95 10.27
C THR A 249 -12.46 5.39 9.20
N SER A 250 -11.63 4.49 8.68
CA SER A 250 -10.73 4.81 7.56
C SER A 250 -11.52 5.19 6.29
N ASN A 251 -12.59 4.47 5.97
CA ASN A 251 -13.50 4.85 4.89
C ASN A 251 -14.28 6.14 5.18
N LEU A 252 -14.73 6.36 6.42
CA LEU A 252 -15.46 7.57 6.82
C LEU A 252 -14.57 8.81 6.76
N VAL A 253 -13.35 8.74 7.29
CA VAL A 253 -12.35 9.82 7.19
C VAL A 253 -12.07 10.14 5.72
N GLN A 254 -11.96 9.12 4.87
CA GLN A 254 -11.77 9.32 3.43
C GLN A 254 -13.01 9.94 2.76
N THR A 255 -14.23 9.55 3.15
CA THR A 255 -15.46 10.17 2.63
C THR A 255 -15.76 11.56 3.19
N MET A 256 -15.38 11.86 4.43
CA MET A 256 -15.53 13.18 5.04
C MET A 256 -14.51 14.15 4.46
N SER A 257 -13.26 13.71 4.25
CA SER A 257 -12.25 14.48 3.51
C SER A 257 -12.70 14.78 2.08
N ASN A 258 -13.33 13.82 1.39
CA ASN A 258 -13.92 14.02 0.05
C ASN A 258 -15.17 14.94 0.07
N MET A 259 -15.93 14.96 1.16
CA MET A 259 -17.09 15.85 1.29
C MET A 259 -16.67 17.28 1.65
N GLU A 260 -15.67 17.48 2.50
CA GLU A 260 -15.12 18.81 2.79
C GLU A 260 -14.48 19.45 1.54
N THR A 261 -13.76 18.67 0.72
CA THR A 261 -13.27 19.14 -0.59
C THR A 261 -14.42 19.43 -1.59
N PHE A 262 -15.53 18.68 -1.53
CA PHE A 262 -16.70 18.99 -2.35
C PHE A 262 -17.42 20.27 -1.91
N PHE A 263 -17.55 20.51 -0.60
CA PHE A 263 -18.17 21.72 -0.06
C PHE A 263 -17.32 22.97 -0.30
N LEU A 264 -15.99 22.86 -0.23
CA LEU A 264 -15.08 23.99 -0.47
C LEU A 264 -14.91 24.35 -1.95
N ASN A 265 -15.22 23.44 -2.88
CA ASN A 265 -15.15 23.70 -4.33
C ASN A 265 -16.49 24.12 -4.96
N THR A 266 -17.59 24.06 -4.19
CA THR A 266 -18.95 24.36 -4.71
C THR A 266 -19.51 25.70 -4.22
N PHE A 267 -18.82 26.39 -3.30
CA PHE A 267 -19.16 27.73 -2.78
C PHE A 267 -17.95 28.65 -2.84
#